data_AF-A0A7N2MG86-F1
#
_entry.id   AF-A0A7N2MG86-F1
#
_cell.length_a   1.000
_cell.length_b   1.000
_cell.length_c   1.000
_cell.angle_alpha   90.00
_cell.angle_beta   90.00
_cell.angle_gamma   90.00
#
_symmetry.space_group_name_H-M   'P 1'
#
loop_
_entity.id
_entity.type
_entity.pdbx_description
1 polymer ?
#
loop_
_entity_poly.entity_id
_entity_poly.type
_entity_poly.pdbx_seq_one_letter_code
_entity_poly.pdbx_strand_id
1 'polypeptide(L)' 'MSSQQKRQELDARARQGETVVPGGTGRSRGGQTRRTQLGTEGYQEMGRKGGLSTGDRPGEERAKEEGIPIDESKFRTKS' A
#
# COMPACT_ATOMS: atom_id res chain seq x y z
N MET A 1 -5.86 -28.73 -2.24
CA MET A 1 -6.72 -27.80 -2.99
C MET A 1 -6.00 -27.37 -4.26
N SER A 2 -6.52 -27.73 -5.44
CA SER A 2 -5.95 -27.35 -6.74
C SER A 2 -6.10 -25.84 -6.99
N SER A 3 -5.14 -25.23 -7.68
CA SER A 3 -5.15 -23.82 -8.08
C SER A 3 -6.39 -23.45 -8.92
N GLN A 4 -6.94 -24.41 -9.68
CA GLN A 4 -8.17 -24.25 -10.45
C GLN A 4 -9.41 -24.16 -9.55
N GLN A 5 -9.47 -24.98 -8.49
CA GLN A 5 -10.59 -24.96 -7.53
C GLN A 5 -10.65 -23.63 -6.77
N LYS A 6 -9.48 -23.10 -6.37
CA LYS A 6 -9.39 -21.81 -5.68
C LYS A 6 -9.85 -20.64 -6.55
N ARG A 7 -9.57 -20.68 -7.87
CA ARG A 7 -10.02 -19.65 -8.80
C ARG A 7 -11.53 -19.70 -9.04
N GLN A 8 -12.09 -20.90 -9.16
CA GLN A 8 -13.54 -21.09 -9.29
C GLN A 8 -14.30 -20.57 -8.07
N GLU A 9 -13.77 -20.78 -6.87
CA GLU A 9 -14.36 -20.27 -5.63
C GLU A 9 -14.34 -18.73 -5.56
N LEU A 10 -13.22 -18.11 -5.94
CA LEU A 10 -13.09 -16.66 -6.02
C LEU A 10 -14.05 -16.06 -7.07
N ASP A 11 -14.16 -16.68 -8.25
CA ASP A 11 -15.10 -16.24 -9.29
C ASP A 11 -16.56 -16.38 -8.84
N ALA A 12 -16.90 -17.44 -8.10
CA ALA A 12 -18.25 -17.64 -7.56
C ALA A 12 -18.62 -16.56 -6.53
N ARG A 13 -17.70 -16.22 -5.62
CA ARG A 13 -17.87 -15.15 -4.62
C ARG A 13 -18.00 -13.77 -5.28
N ALA A 14 -17.20 -13.51 -6.32
CA ALA A 14 -17.29 -12.27 -7.09
C ALA A 14 -18.67 -12.12 -7.77
N ARG A 15 -19.22 -13.22 -8.32
CA ARG A 15 -20.57 -13.24 -8.90
C ARG A 15 -21.68 -13.00 -7.89
N GLN A 16 -21.45 -13.34 -6.62
CA GLN A 16 -22.39 -13.07 -5.52
C GLN A 16 -22.31 -11.61 -5.03
N GLY A 17 -21.51 -10.76 -5.67
CA GLY A 17 -21.32 -9.37 -5.27
C GLY A 17 -20.33 -9.19 -4.12
N GLU A 18 -19.64 -10.25 -3.70
CA GLU A 18 -18.58 -10.14 -2.72
C GLU A 18 -17.35 -9.49 -3.36
N THR A 19 -16.70 -8.56 -2.64
CA THR A 19 -15.47 -7.93 -3.13
C THR A 19 -14.33 -8.94 -3.06
N VAL A 20 -14.06 -9.58 -4.20
CA VAL A 20 -12.98 -10.54 -4.34
C VAL A 20 -11.76 -9.82 -4.92
N VAL A 21 -10.81 -9.45 -4.05
CA VAL A 21 -9.51 -8.95 -4.49
C VAL A 21 -8.59 -10.16 -4.71
N PRO A 22 -8.27 -10.55 -5.97
CA PRO A 22 -7.31 -11.61 -6.20
C PRO A 22 -5.98 -11.21 -5.53
N GLY A 23 -5.52 -12.06 -4.61
CA GLY A 23 -4.43 -11.78 -3.69
C GLY A 23 -3.28 -11.01 -4.33
N GLY A 24 -3.07 -9.79 -3.84
CA GLY A 24 -2.09 -8.85 -4.34
C GLY A 24 -0.65 -9.34 -4.18
N THR A 25 -0.16 -10.08 -5.17
CA THR A 25 1.28 -10.32 -5.36
C THR A 25 1.98 -9.10 -6.00
N GLY A 26 1.22 -8.08 -6.42
CA GLY A 26 1.75 -6.80 -6.91
C GLY A 26 2.34 -5.90 -5.82
N ARG A 27 1.91 -6.06 -4.55
CA ARG A 27 2.43 -5.26 -3.41
C ARG A 27 3.91 -5.51 -3.15
N SER A 28 4.36 -6.75 -3.32
CA SER A 28 5.73 -7.13 -2.97
C SER A 28 6.73 -6.76 -4.07
N ARG A 29 6.45 -7.07 -5.34
CA ARG A 29 7.39 -6.79 -6.44
C ARG A 29 7.48 -5.31 -6.79
N GLY A 30 6.34 -4.63 -6.97
CA GLY A 30 6.34 -3.20 -7.31
C GLY A 30 6.96 -2.34 -6.19
N GLY A 31 6.58 -2.63 -4.94
CA GLY A 31 7.12 -1.94 -3.77
C GLY A 31 8.62 -2.20 -3.57
N GLN A 32 9.09 -3.43 -3.78
CA GLN A 32 10.51 -3.75 -3.68
C GLN A 32 11.34 -3.08 -4.79
N THR A 33 10.89 -3.12 -6.05
CA THR A 33 11.59 -2.44 -7.14
C THR A 33 11.69 -0.93 -6.88
N ARG A 34 10.58 -0.30 -6.46
CA ARG A 34 10.56 1.13 -6.14
C ARG A 34 11.46 1.47 -4.94
N ARG A 35 11.50 0.60 -3.92
CA ARG A 35 12.42 0.73 -2.78
C ARG A 35 13.88 0.64 -3.21
N THR A 36 14.24 -0.29 -4.11
CA THR A 36 15.61 -0.39 -4.62
C THR A 36 15.99 0.84 -5.44
N GLN A 37 15.08 1.37 -6.26
CA GLN A 37 15.31 2.56 -7.08
C GLN A 37 15.48 3.85 -6.25
N LEU A 38 14.69 4.03 -5.20
CA LEU A 38 14.67 5.25 -4.38
C LEU A 38 15.54 5.16 -3.12
N GLY A 39 16.05 3.97 -2.81
CA GLY A 39 16.61 3.69 -1.49
C GLY A 39 15.54 3.68 -0.40
N THR A 40 15.97 3.34 0.81
CA THR A 40 15.05 3.15 1.94
C THR A 40 14.45 4.47 2.43
N GLU A 41 15.24 5.55 2.45
CA GLU A 41 14.80 6.89 2.87
C GLU A 41 13.79 7.48 1.90
N GLY A 42 14.08 7.44 0.58
CA GLY A 42 13.17 7.94 -0.45
C GLY A 42 11.85 7.17 -0.52
N TYR A 43 11.89 5.85 -0.30
CA TYR A 43 10.66 5.03 -0.24
C TYR A 43 9.79 5.39 0.98
N GLN A 44 10.39 5.73 2.12
CA GLN A 44 9.67 6.14 3.33
C GLN A 44 9.07 7.54 3.21
N GLU A 45 9.81 8.49 2.65
CA GLU A 45 9.31 9.83 2.36
C GLU A 45 8.10 9.79 1.41
N MET A 46 8.16 8.97 0.37
CA MET A 46 7.02 8.73 -0.53
C MET A 46 5.80 8.16 0.21
N GLY A 47 6.03 7.22 1.13
CA GLY A 47 4.96 6.66 1.97
C GLY A 47 4.32 7.71 2.89
N ARG A 48 5.13 8.57 3.52
CA ARG A 48 4.70 9.68 4.38
C ARG A 48 3.82 10.66 3.62
N LYS A 49 4.25 11.06 2.42
CA LYS A 49 3.53 12.02 1.58
C LYS A 49 2.27 11.43 0.95
N GLY A 50 2.27 10.15 0.59
CA GLY A 50 1.17 9.51 -0.12
C GLY A 50 -0.06 9.16 0.74
N GLY A 51 0.13 8.78 2.01
CA GLY A 51 -0.97 8.30 2.86
C GLY A 51 -2.02 9.35 3.22
N LEU A 52 -1.65 10.64 3.17
CA LEU A 52 -2.51 11.78 3.51
C LEU A 52 -2.60 12.80 2.37
N SER A 53 -2.04 12.50 1.20
CA SER A 53 -2.08 13.41 0.05
C SER A 53 -3.50 13.52 -0.46
N THR A 54 -3.96 14.75 -0.67
CA THR A 54 -5.11 15.04 -1.54
C THR A 54 -4.57 15.49 -2.90
N GLY A 55 -5.38 15.42 -3.96
CA GLY A 55 -4.92 15.67 -5.35
C GLY A 55 -4.14 16.99 -5.54
N ASP A 56 -4.40 17.98 -4.70
CA ASP A 56 -3.82 19.32 -4.78
C ASP A 56 -2.76 19.61 -3.70
N ARG A 57 -2.57 18.75 -2.69
CA ARG A 57 -1.67 19.02 -1.55
C ARG A 57 -0.91 17.77 -1.06
N PRO A 58 0.37 17.91 -0.68
CA PRO A 58 1.16 16.81 -0.14
C PRO A 58 0.65 16.39 1.24
N GLY A 59 0.63 15.08 1.51
CA GLY A 59 0.06 14.55 2.75
C GLY A 59 0.80 14.93 4.02
N GLU A 60 2.11 15.18 3.94
CA GLU A 60 2.91 15.64 5.10
C GLU A 60 2.47 17.01 5.61
N GLU A 61 2.19 17.94 4.69
CA GLU A 61 1.80 19.31 5.04
C GLU A 61 0.40 19.30 5.66
N ARG A 62 -0.50 18.50 5.07
CA ARG A 62 -1.86 18.28 5.55
C ARG A 62 -1.88 17.60 6.92
N ALA A 63 -0.97 16.66 7.19
CA ALA A 63 -0.82 16.05 8.50
C ALA A 63 -0.43 17.08 9.58
N LYS A 64 0.48 18.00 9.25
CA LYS A 64 0.91 19.07 10.15
C LYS A 64 -0.20 20.11 10.38
N GLU A 65 -0.89 20.52 9.31
CA GLU A 65 -1.99 21.50 9.35
C GLU A 65 -3.16 20.98 10.21
N GLU A 66 -3.56 19.71 10.01
CA GLU A 66 -4.67 19.11 10.75
C GLU A 66 -4.23 18.51 12.10
N GLY A 67 -2.96 18.65 12.47
CA GLY A 67 -2.42 18.12 13.72
C GLY A 67 -2.53 16.59 13.84
N ILE A 68 -2.57 15.89 12.70
CA ILE A 68 -2.63 14.42 12.67
C ILE A 68 -1.24 13.90 13.08
N PRO A 69 -1.12 13.20 14.22
CA PRO A 69 0.15 12.67 14.66
C PRO A 69 0.64 11.60 13.68
N ILE A 70 1.81 11.82 13.08
CA ILE A 70 2.48 10.80 12.27
C ILE A 70 3.28 9.91 13.23
N ASP A 71 2.89 8.64 13.34
CA ASP A 71 3.65 7.65 14.10
C ASP A 71 4.94 7.29 13.33
N GLU A 72 6.04 7.95 13.70
CA GLU A 72 7.36 7.75 13.10
C GLU A 72 7.86 6.30 13.25
N SER A 73 7.39 5.56 14.27
CA SER A 73 7.77 4.16 14.47
C SER A 73 7.32 3.24 13.34
N LYS A 74 6.27 3.62 12.60
CA LYS A 74 5.78 2.89 11.42
C LYS A 74 6.72 2.97 10.22
N PHE A 75 7.62 3.95 10.20
CA PHE A 75 8.55 4.21 9.10
C PHE A 75 9.98 3.76 9.41
N ARG A 76 10.18 2.92 10.44
CA ARG A 76 11.52 2.45 10.80
C ARG A 76 12.11 1.51 9.74
N THR A 77 13.39 1.71 9.42
CA THR A 77 14.19 0.74 8.66
C THR A 77 14.55 -0.44 9.58
N LYS A 78 14.35 -1.67 9.10
CA LYS A 78 15.05 -2.81 9.71
C LYS A 78 16.48 -2.76 9.17
N SER A 79 17.41 -2.27 10.00
CA SER A 79 18.85 -2.43 9.83
C SER A 79 19.23 -3.91 9.91
#